data_AF-A0A523BFD3-F1
#
_entry.id   AF-A0A523BFD3-F1
#
_cell.length_a   1.000
_cell.length_b   1.000
_cell.length_c   1.000
_cell.angle_alpha   90.00
_cell.angle_beta   90.00
_cell.angle_gamma   90.00
#
_symmetry.space_group_name_H-M   'P 1'
#
loop_
_entity.id
_entity.type
_entity.pdbx_description
1 polymer ?
#
loop_
_entity_poly.entity_id
_entity_poly.type
_entity_poly.pdbx_seq_one_letter_code
_entity_poly.pdbx_strand_id
1 'polypeptide(L)'
;MGRERGCAHKIGLEKSYRLLKELGDSLGSAYYEDGSIKWLLQSRNNSILAHGLSPVERSTYEKLLLKTKELASTAVEDLEGLIDRSRFIKWPSET
;
A
#
# COMPACT_ATOMS: atom_id res chain seq x y z
N MET A 1 -34.10 18.21 10.28
CA MET A 1 -33.05 17.65 11.16
C MET A 1 -31.72 17.72 10.44
N GLY A 2 -30.69 18.25 11.11
CA GLY A 2 -29.43 18.68 10.51
C GLY A 2 -28.63 17.53 9.91
N ARG A 3 -28.03 17.79 8.74
CA ARG A 3 -26.95 16.97 8.19
C ARG A 3 -25.69 17.24 9.03
N GLU A 4 -25.40 16.37 9.99
CA GLU A 4 -24.11 16.36 10.64
C GLU A 4 -23.05 15.99 9.60
N ARG A 5 -22.29 16.99 9.15
CA ARG A 5 -21.08 16.74 8.39
C ARG A 5 -20.06 16.21 9.40
N GLY A 6 -19.94 14.89 9.49
CA GLY A 6 -18.91 14.23 10.27
C GLY A 6 -17.55 14.85 9.93
N CYS A 7 -16.82 15.28 10.94
CA CYS A 7 -15.41 15.62 10.79
C CYS A 7 -14.72 14.33 10.33
N ALA A 8 -14.48 14.19 9.02
CA ALA A 8 -13.84 13.02 8.44
C ALA A 8 -12.36 13.03 8.84
N HIS A 9 -12.09 12.68 10.09
CA HIS A 9 -10.76 12.53 10.61
C HIS A 9 -10.15 11.31 9.90
N LYS A 10 -9.15 11.54 9.05
CA LYS A 10 -8.49 10.47 8.31
C LYS A 10 -7.84 9.52 9.32
N ILE A 11 -8.35 8.30 9.41
CA ILE A 11 -7.71 7.25 10.17
C ILE A 11 -6.38 6.90 9.49
N GLY A 12 -5.30 6.79 10.28
CA GLY A 12 -3.99 6.40 9.76
C GLY A 12 -4.01 4.96 9.24
N LEU A 13 -3.14 4.64 8.27
CA LEU A 13 -3.11 3.35 7.58
C LEU A 13 -3.16 2.15 8.54
N GLU A 14 -2.34 2.15 9.59
CA GLU A 14 -2.34 1.08 10.59
C GLU A 14 -3.69 0.95 11.31
N LYS A 15 -4.33 2.07 11.64
CA LYS A 15 -5.66 2.05 12.29
C LYS A 15 -6.74 1.55 11.34
N SER A 16 -6.63 1.83 10.04
CA SER A 16 -7.53 1.29 9.03
C SER A 16 -7.45 -0.24 8.95
N TYR A 17 -6.24 -0.80 8.88
CA TYR A 17 -6.07 -2.26 8.87
C TYR A 17 -6.51 -2.89 10.19
N ARG A 18 -6.29 -2.20 11.33
CA ARG A 18 -6.81 -2.65 12.62
C ARG A 18 -8.33 -2.76 12.61
N LEU A 19 -9.01 -1.72 12.13
CA LEU A 19 -10.45 -1.71 12.02
C LEU A 19 -10.95 -2.86 11.13
N LEU A 20 -10.32 -3.07 9.97
CA LEU A 20 -10.65 -4.19 9.08
C LEU A 20 -10.52 -5.54 9.80
N LYS A 21 -9.44 -5.75 10.56
CA LYS A 21 -9.25 -6.97 11.33
C LYS A 21 -10.36 -7.17 12.38
N GLU A 22 -10.71 -6.13 13.14
CA GLU A 22 -11.78 -6.20 14.16
C GLU A 22 -13.15 -6.46 13.52
N LEU A 23 -13.35 -6.05 12.27
CA LEU A 23 -14.56 -6.33 11.48
C LEU A 23 -14.56 -7.73 10.86
N GLY A 24 -13.51 -8.53 11.06
CA GLY A 24 -13.37 -9.88 10.50
C GLY A 24 -12.98 -9.92 9.03
N ASP A 25 -12.46 -8.82 8.48
CA ASP A 25 -12.02 -8.75 7.09
C ASP A 25 -10.67 -9.46 6.89
N SER A 26 -10.56 -10.25 5.82
CA SER A 26 -9.36 -11.03 5.49
C SER A 26 -8.15 -10.16 5.17
N LEU A 27 -8.35 -8.99 4.56
CA LEU A 27 -7.28 -8.03 4.27
C LEU A 27 -6.69 -7.46 5.57
N GLY A 28 -7.56 -7.20 6.56
CA GLY A 28 -7.14 -6.77 7.89
C GLY A 28 -6.27 -7.82 8.57
N SER A 29 -6.68 -9.09 8.53
CA SER A 29 -5.91 -10.21 9.10
C SER A 29 -4.57 -10.39 8.37
N ALA A 30 -4.57 -10.42 7.04
CA ALA A 30 -3.37 -10.59 6.22
C ALA A 30 -2.31 -9.50 6.49
N TYR A 31 -2.72 -8.25 6.73
CA TYR A 31 -1.80 -7.16 7.08
C TYR A 31 -1.06 -7.40 8.40
N TYR A 32 -1.69 -8.08 9.37
CA TYR A 32 -1.09 -8.34 10.68
C TYR A 32 -0.37 -9.69 10.78
N GLU A 33 -0.64 -10.64 9.88
CA GLU A 33 0.09 -11.90 9.80
C GLU A 33 1.56 -11.68 9.40
N ASP A 34 1.82 -10.69 8.53
CA ASP A 34 3.17 -10.35 8.10
C ASP A 34 3.72 -9.11 8.82
N GLY A 35 4.47 -9.35 9.91
CA GLY A 35 5.14 -8.27 10.65
C GLY A 35 6.17 -7.47 9.85
N SER A 36 6.65 -7.98 8.71
CA SER A 36 7.68 -7.32 7.89
C SER A 36 7.16 -6.06 7.21
N ILE A 37 5.87 -6.00 6.89
CA ILE A 37 5.29 -4.85 6.16
C ILE A 37 5.40 -3.55 6.98
N LYS A 38 5.29 -3.65 8.30
CA LYS A 38 5.43 -2.49 9.19
C LYS A 38 6.83 -1.90 9.11
N TRP A 39 7.86 -2.74 9.12
CA TRP A 39 9.25 -2.30 8.98
C TRP A 39 9.51 -1.72 7.59
N LEU A 40 8.99 -2.35 6.53
CA LEU A 40 9.14 -1.87 5.15
C LEU A 40 8.49 -0.49 4.95
N LEU A 41 7.30 -0.27 5.52
CA LEU A 41 6.61 1.03 5.48
C LEU A 41 7.37 2.10 6.28
N GLN A 42 7.95 1.75 7.43
CA GLN A 42 8.81 2.66 8.19
C GLN A 42 10.05 3.06 7.40
N SER A 43 10.71 2.10 6.73
CA SER A 43 11.87 2.36 5.89
C SER A 43 11.52 3.33 4.74
N ARG A 44 10.38 3.13 4.06
CA ARG A 44 9.86 4.08 3.06
C ARG A 44 9.62 5.46 3.65
N ASN A 45 8.99 5.56 4.83
CA ASN A 45 8.67 6.84 5.46
C ASN A 45 9.92 7.64 5.83
N ASN A 46 10.99 6.96 6.23
CA ASN A 46 12.28 7.56 6.56
C ASN A 46 13.13 7.87 5.32
N SER A 47 12.64 7.57 4.13
CA SER A 47 13.36 7.83 2.88
C SER A 47 13.26 9.29 2.42
N ILE A 48 14.23 9.69 1.60
CA ILE A 48 14.31 11.03 0.97
C ILE A 48 13.06 11.35 0.14
N LEU A 49 12.45 10.33 -0.48
CA LEU A 49 11.24 10.50 -1.31
C LEU A 49 9.96 10.71 -0.48
N ALA A 50 10.02 10.45 0.83
CA ALA A 50 8.88 10.65 1.72
C ALA A 50 9.17 11.81 2.68
N HIS A 51 9.64 11.51 3.89
CA HIS A 51 9.78 12.49 4.96
C HIS A 51 11.11 12.42 5.71
N GLY A 52 12.01 11.49 5.36
CA GLY A 52 13.31 11.35 6.02
C GLY A 52 14.47 11.61 5.07
N LEU A 53 15.67 11.23 5.50
CA LEU A 53 16.91 11.46 4.75
C LEU A 53 17.68 10.16 4.48
N SER A 54 17.11 9.01 4.86
CA SER A 54 17.78 7.72 4.71
C SER A 54 17.64 7.20 3.27
N PRO A 55 18.71 6.74 2.64
CA PRO A 55 18.60 6.00 1.39
C PRO A 55 17.90 4.66 1.64
N VAL A 56 17.16 4.18 0.63
CA VAL A 56 16.51 2.87 0.66
C VAL A 56 17.19 1.96 -0.36
N GLU A 57 17.66 0.81 0.11
CA GLU A 57 18.28 -0.21 -0.73
C GLU A 57 17.27 -0.83 -1.70
N ARG A 58 17.75 -1.24 -2.88
CA ARG A 58 16.94 -1.92 -3.91
C ARG A 58 16.16 -3.11 -3.33
N SER A 59 16.84 -3.93 -2.53
CA SER A 59 16.25 -5.12 -1.91
C SER A 59 15.08 -4.79 -0.97
N THR A 60 15.10 -3.61 -0.33
CA THR A 60 14.01 -3.14 0.53
C THR A 60 12.81 -2.70 -0.30
N TYR A 61 13.06 -2.00 -1.41
CA TYR A 61 12.02 -1.66 -2.37
C TYR A 61 11.35 -2.91 -2.96
N GLU A 62 12.14 -3.89 -3.42
CA GLU A 62 11.62 -5.12 -4.02
C GLU A 62 10.75 -5.91 -3.04
N LYS A 63 11.17 -6.00 -1.76
CA LYS A 63 10.37 -6.60 -0.70
C LYS A 63 9.06 -5.85 -0.47
N LEU A 64 9.10 -4.52 -0.37
CA LEU A 64 7.88 -3.72 -0.16
C LEU A 64 6.91 -3.85 -1.34
N LEU A 65 7.42 -3.86 -2.57
CA LEU A 65 6.62 -4.04 -3.78
C LEU A 65 5.92 -5.41 -3.76
N LEU A 66 6.67 -6.48 -3.50
CA LEU A 66 6.12 -7.84 -3.43
C LEU A 66 5.01 -7.92 -2.38
N LYS A 67 5.26 -7.44 -1.15
CA LYS A 67 4.28 -7.46 -0.06
C LYS A 67 3.03 -6.63 -0.35
N THR A 68 3.21 -5.49 -1.02
CA THR A 68 2.07 -4.66 -1.43
C THR A 68 1.20 -5.39 -2.45
N LYS A 69 1.81 -6.08 -3.43
CA LYS A 69 1.08 -6.89 -4.41
C LYS A 69 0.36 -8.07 -3.77
N GLU A 70 1.02 -8.78 -2.85
CA GLU A 70 0.44 -9.90 -2.10
C GLU A 70 -0.80 -9.48 -1.31
N LEU A 71 -0.77 -8.32 -0.65
CA LEU A 71 -1.96 -7.80 0.03
C LEU A 71 -3.03 -7.31 -0.95
N ALA A 72 -2.63 -6.57 -1.98
CA ALA A 72 -3.58 -6.00 -2.93
C ALA A 72 -4.34 -7.08 -3.71
N SER A 73 -3.72 -8.23 -4.01
CA SER A 73 -4.38 -9.34 -4.70
C SER A 73 -5.49 -9.99 -3.87
N THR A 74 -5.49 -9.82 -2.54
CA THR A 74 -6.58 -10.29 -1.67
C THR A 74 -7.84 -9.41 -1.77
N ALA A 75 -7.69 -8.17 -2.21
CA ALA A 75 -8.76 -7.17 -2.23
C ALA A 75 -9.19 -6.75 -3.64
N VAL A 76 -8.31 -6.93 -4.63
CA VAL A 76 -8.51 -6.47 -6.01
C VAL A 76 -8.44 -7.66 -6.97
N GLU A 77 -9.55 -7.92 -7.64
CA GLU A 77 -9.62 -8.87 -8.75
C GLU A 77 -8.83 -8.33 -9.96
N ASP A 78 -8.16 -9.24 -10.70
CA ASP A 78 -7.33 -8.89 -11.87
C ASP A 78 -6.27 -7.80 -11.60
N LEU A 79 -5.62 -7.84 -10.42
CA LEU A 79 -4.59 -6.86 -10.06
C LEU A 79 -3.47 -6.78 -11.11
N GLU A 80 -2.98 -7.91 -11.62
CA GLU A 80 -1.88 -7.90 -12.60
C GLU A 80 -2.32 -7.32 -13.96
N GLY A 81 -3.55 -7.59 -14.41
CA GLY A 81 -4.08 -6.96 -15.62
C GLY A 81 -4.29 -5.45 -15.47
N LEU A 82 -4.64 -4.96 -14.27
CA LEU A 82 -4.69 -3.53 -13.97
C LEU A 82 -3.29 -2.90 -13.97
N ILE A 83 -2.30 -3.58 -13.37
CA ILE A 83 -0.91 -3.10 -13.37
C ILE A 83 -0.37 -3.00 -14.79
N ASP A 84 -0.64 -4.00 -15.64
CA ASP A 84 -0.15 -3.97 -17.02
C ASP A 84 -0.76 -2.84 -17.83
N ARG A 85 -2.09 -2.66 -17.73
CA ARG A 85 -2.80 -1.54 -18.37
C ARG A 85 -2.38 -0.17 -17.85
N SER A 86 -1.87 -0.08 -16.62
CA SER A 86 -1.39 1.18 -16.04
C SER A 86 -0.01 1.62 -16.52
N ARG A 87 0.71 0.76 -17.25
CA ARG A 87 2.04 1.08 -17.78
C ARG A 87 1.94 2.23 -18.79
N PHE A 88 2.94 3.12 -18.76
CA PHE A 88 3.07 4.15 -19.77
C PHE A 88 3.17 3.53 -21.17
N ILE A 89 2.48 4.15 -22.13
CA ILE A 89 2.58 3.80 -23.55
C ILE A 89 4.06 3.90 -23.93
N LYS A 90 4.64 2.79 -24.40
CA LYS A 90 5.97 2.82 -24.98
C LYS A 90 5.86 3.62 -26.27
N TRP A 91 6.51 4.79 -26.33
CA TRP A 91 6.59 5.54 -27.57
C TRP A 91 7.27 4.65 -28.62
N PRO A 92 6.67 4.44 -29.81
CA PRO A 92 7.37 3.74 -30.87
C PRO A 92 8.60 4.57 -31.22
N SER A 93 9.80 4.01 -31.07
CA SER A 93 11.02 4.64 -31.54
C SER A 93 10.91 4.83 -33.04
N GLU A 94 10.95 6.07 -33.51
CA GLU A 94 11.03 6.40 -34.93
C GLU A 94 12.22 5.63 -35.52
N THR A 95 11.93 4.83 -36.55
CA THR A 95 12.88 3.98 -37.27
C THR A 95 13.59 4.79 -38.35
#